data_AF-A0A087FZE1-F1
#
_entry.id   AF-A0A087FZE1-F1
#
_cell.length_a   1.000
_cell.length_b   1.000
_cell.length_c   1.000
_cell.angle_alpha   90.00
_cell.angle_beta   90.00
_cell.angle_gamma   90.00
#
_symmetry.space_group_name_H-M   'P 1'
#
loop_
_entity.id
_entity.type
_entity.pdbx_description
1 polymer ?
#
loop_
_entity_poly.entity_id
_entity_poly.type
_entity_poly.pdbx_seq_one_letter_code
_entity_poly.pdbx_strand_id
1 'polypeptide(L)'
;MGITSSNPQKPSSSRMKPAEDKERFKRSVEELLKKECEALFAPKIGESSTTESREKETEARMCEFMKGGGCKEIFTSLEDCVEEFASDSPLKCKDKINMVFHCLYDYPDYYKPILDIVKTMEDHIDKEGGETLKNCKSLESMVKKQDEEGRLNAAICCAPALAFGTWGLLEGKNATCYPAFMEKLSTCAKSVESRVEVDGRIVTRPGTTMEFSVTLVEQLFGKDKAAEVSGPLVMRSNPGDEYTITELNQTDWSFDNTPKILVPIADGSEEMEAVAIIDILRRAKANVVVAALGNTLEVVASRKVKLVADVLLDEAENSSYDLIVLPGGLGGAEAFASSEKLVNMLKKQAESNKPYGAICASPALVLEPNGFLKGKKATAFPAMCGKLADQSHIEHRVLVDGNLITSRGPGTSLEFALAIVEKFYGREKGLQLAKATLV
;
A
#
# COMPACT_ATOMS: atom_id res chain seq x y z
N MET A 1 13.42 38.89 -47.43
CA MET A 1 14.25 37.85 -46.81
C MET A 1 13.52 37.34 -45.58
N GLY A 2 12.63 36.36 -45.76
CA GLY A 2 11.91 35.70 -44.68
C GLY A 2 12.57 34.35 -44.44
N ILE A 3 13.00 34.09 -43.21
CA ILE A 3 13.58 32.81 -42.79
C ILE A 3 12.48 32.01 -42.11
N THR A 4 12.08 30.92 -42.75
CA THR A 4 11.16 29.92 -42.25
C THR A 4 11.85 29.03 -41.23
N SER A 5 11.27 28.94 -40.02
CA SER A 5 11.65 28.00 -38.98
C SER A 5 10.94 26.67 -39.24
N SER A 6 11.69 25.65 -39.66
CA SER A 6 11.22 24.27 -39.74
C SER A 6 11.18 23.64 -38.34
N ASN A 7 9.98 23.23 -37.94
CA ASN A 7 9.69 22.52 -36.70
C ASN A 7 9.94 21.01 -36.92
N PRO A 8 10.75 20.30 -36.12
CA PRO A 8 10.89 18.85 -36.25
C PRO A 8 9.63 18.15 -35.70
N GLN A 9 8.96 17.40 -36.57
CA GLN A 9 7.81 16.56 -36.24
C GLN A 9 8.18 15.55 -35.14
N LYS A 10 7.41 15.58 -34.04
CA LYS A 10 7.37 14.51 -33.03
C LYS A 10 6.98 13.18 -33.70
N PRO A 11 7.64 12.05 -33.41
CA PRO A 11 7.15 10.74 -33.85
C PRO A 11 5.84 10.45 -33.13
N SER A 12 4.79 10.15 -33.90
CA SER A 12 3.54 9.59 -33.39
C SER A 12 3.79 8.16 -32.91
N SER A 13 4.14 7.98 -31.63
CA SER A 13 4.01 6.67 -31.00
C SER A 13 2.52 6.36 -30.90
N SER A 14 2.05 5.29 -31.55
CA SER A 14 0.73 4.72 -31.35
C SER A 14 0.61 4.24 -29.90
N ARG A 15 0.20 5.16 -29.01
CA ARG A 15 -0.22 4.85 -27.66
C ARG A 15 -1.51 4.03 -27.81
N MET A 16 -1.45 2.71 -27.56
CA MET A 16 -2.67 1.94 -27.32
C MET A 16 -3.45 2.61 -26.19
N LYS A 17 -4.78 2.65 -26.32
CA LYS A 17 -5.63 3.51 -25.49
C LYS A 17 -5.81 2.88 -24.10
N PRO A 18 -5.76 3.65 -22.99
CA PRO A 18 -5.96 3.15 -21.62
C PRO A 18 -7.25 2.32 -21.39
N ALA A 19 -8.25 2.48 -22.25
CA ALA A 19 -9.50 1.72 -22.21
C ALA A 19 -9.34 0.26 -22.66
N GLU A 20 -8.43 -0.04 -23.59
CA GLU A 20 -8.20 -1.39 -24.11
C GLU A 20 -7.46 -2.26 -23.09
N ASP A 21 -6.52 -1.68 -22.35
CA ASP A 21 -5.81 -2.35 -21.25
C ASP A 21 -6.76 -2.65 -20.07
N LYS A 22 -7.67 -1.73 -19.75
CA LYS A 22 -8.68 -1.92 -18.70
C LYS A 22 -9.66 -3.04 -19.01
N GLU A 23 -10.11 -3.16 -20.26
CA GLU A 23 -11.01 -4.25 -20.70
C GLU A 23 -10.30 -5.61 -20.82
N ARG A 24 -9.00 -5.60 -21.13
CA ARG A 24 -8.20 -6.83 -21.10
C ARG A 24 -7.99 -7.33 -19.66
N PHE A 25 -7.68 -6.42 -18.74
CA PHE A 25 -7.55 -6.72 -17.32
C PHE A 25 -8.83 -7.32 -16.74
N LYS A 26 -9.96 -6.65 -16.99
CA LYS A 26 -11.27 -7.10 -16.51
C LYS A 26 -11.56 -8.54 -16.94
N ARG A 27 -11.32 -8.88 -18.20
CA ARG A 27 -11.51 -10.24 -18.73
C ARG A 27 -10.61 -11.27 -18.06
N SER A 28 -9.34 -10.94 -17.80
CA SER A 28 -8.45 -11.89 -17.13
C SER A 28 -8.89 -12.19 -15.69
N VAL A 29 -9.41 -11.19 -14.97
CA VAL A 29 -9.93 -11.35 -13.61
C VAL A 29 -11.22 -12.17 -13.63
N GLU A 30 -12.12 -11.90 -14.58
CA GLU A 30 -13.37 -12.67 -14.77
C GLU A 30 -13.09 -14.15 -15.09
N GLU A 31 -12.11 -14.45 -15.97
CA GLU A 31 -11.72 -15.83 -16.30
C GLU A 31 -11.12 -16.58 -15.10
N LEU A 32 -10.28 -15.91 -14.31
CA LEU A 32 -9.70 -16.52 -13.11
C LEU A 32 -10.76 -16.78 -12.05
N LEU A 33 -11.61 -15.79 -11.76
CA LEU A 33 -12.72 -15.92 -10.81
C LEU A 33 -13.60 -17.12 -11.19
N LYS A 34 -13.96 -17.21 -12.47
CA LYS A 34 -14.75 -18.32 -12.99
C LYS A 34 -14.07 -19.66 -12.74
N LYS A 35 -12.79 -19.80 -13.07
CA LYS A 35 -12.02 -21.03 -12.88
C LYS A 35 -11.96 -21.45 -11.40
N GLU A 36 -11.70 -20.52 -10.50
CA GLU A 36 -11.60 -20.82 -9.06
C GLU A 36 -12.97 -21.16 -8.46
N CYS A 37 -14.03 -20.47 -8.86
CA CYS A 37 -15.41 -20.81 -8.48
C CYS A 37 -15.82 -22.19 -9.00
N GLU A 38 -15.49 -22.52 -10.25
CA GLU A 38 -15.74 -23.85 -10.82
C GLU A 38 -14.97 -24.94 -10.09
N ALA A 39 -13.73 -24.68 -9.66
CA ALA A 39 -12.94 -25.64 -8.88
C ALA A 39 -13.55 -25.90 -7.50
N LEU A 40 -14.07 -24.85 -6.85
CA LEU A 40 -14.66 -24.94 -5.51
C LEU A 40 -16.08 -25.53 -5.51
N PHE A 41 -16.91 -25.14 -6.48
CA PHE A 41 -18.32 -25.51 -6.55
C PHE A 41 -18.64 -26.50 -7.67
N ALA A 42 -17.64 -27.25 -8.13
CA ALA A 42 -17.71 -28.15 -9.28
C ALA A 42 -18.99 -29.03 -9.32
N PRO A 43 -19.65 -29.18 -10.49
CA PRO A 43 -20.79 -30.07 -10.68
C PRO A 43 -20.50 -31.50 -10.20
N LYS A 44 -21.53 -32.22 -9.74
CA LYS A 44 -21.36 -33.65 -9.42
C LYS A 44 -21.11 -34.40 -10.73
N ILE A 45 -20.15 -35.34 -10.73
CA ILE A 45 -19.85 -36.18 -11.90
C ILE A 45 -21.12 -36.96 -12.25
N GLY A 46 -21.79 -36.59 -13.35
CA GLY A 46 -22.95 -37.31 -13.85
C GLY A 46 -23.96 -36.54 -14.70
N GLU A 47 -24.04 -35.20 -14.64
CA GLU A 47 -25.09 -34.47 -15.37
C GLU A 47 -24.60 -33.19 -16.09
N SER A 48 -25.13 -33.01 -17.31
CA SER A 48 -24.96 -31.90 -18.28
C SER A 48 -23.73 -31.88 -19.21
N SER A 49 -24.01 -31.71 -20.52
CA SER A 49 -23.08 -31.82 -21.65
C SER A 49 -22.75 -30.48 -22.34
N THR A 50 -23.04 -29.33 -21.71
CA THR A 50 -22.76 -27.99 -22.28
C THR A 50 -22.14 -27.03 -21.26
N THR A 51 -21.33 -26.06 -21.69
CA THR A 51 -20.64 -25.10 -20.81
C THR A 51 -21.62 -24.21 -20.02
N GLU A 52 -22.71 -23.76 -20.66
CA GLU A 52 -23.71 -22.87 -20.05
C GLU A 52 -24.51 -23.52 -18.91
N SER A 53 -24.70 -24.85 -18.96
CA SER A 53 -25.40 -25.58 -17.89
C SER A 53 -24.54 -25.77 -16.64
N ARG A 54 -23.21 -25.85 -16.80
CA ARG A 54 -22.25 -25.94 -15.69
C ARG A 54 -22.09 -24.63 -14.94
N GLU A 55 -22.12 -23.50 -15.65
CA GLU A 55 -22.02 -22.17 -15.05
C GLU A 55 -23.19 -21.90 -14.09
N LYS A 56 -24.43 -22.15 -14.55
CA LYS A 56 -25.64 -21.98 -13.74
C LYS A 56 -25.66 -22.89 -12.50
N GLU A 57 -25.14 -24.12 -12.60
CA GLU A 57 -25.04 -25.02 -11.45
C GLU A 57 -23.99 -24.53 -10.43
N THR A 58 -22.86 -24.03 -10.92
CA THR A 58 -21.79 -23.46 -10.09
C THR A 58 -22.29 -22.23 -9.32
N GLU A 59 -23.01 -21.33 -10.00
CA GLU A 59 -23.64 -20.15 -9.38
C GLU A 59 -24.66 -20.54 -8.31
N ALA A 60 -25.55 -21.50 -8.61
CA ALA A 60 -26.56 -21.96 -7.66
C ALA A 60 -25.94 -22.51 -6.36
N ARG A 61 -24.86 -23.29 -6.48
CA ARG A 61 -24.13 -23.82 -5.32
C ARG A 61 -23.38 -22.76 -4.54
N MET A 62 -22.82 -21.77 -5.23
CA MET A 62 -22.21 -20.62 -4.56
C MET A 62 -23.26 -19.86 -3.75
N CYS A 63 -24.44 -19.58 -4.32
CA CYS A 63 -25.55 -18.94 -3.60
C CYS A 63 -26.00 -19.78 -2.40
N GLU A 64 -26.11 -21.10 -2.54
CA GLU A 64 -26.45 -22.00 -1.43
C GLU A 64 -25.40 -21.94 -0.31
N PHE A 65 -24.12 -22.00 -0.66
CA PHE A 65 -23.01 -21.88 0.29
C PHE A 65 -23.04 -20.54 1.04
N MET A 66 -23.20 -19.44 0.30
CA MET A 66 -23.26 -18.09 0.87
C MET A 66 -24.41 -17.93 1.87
N LYS A 67 -25.57 -18.52 1.55
CA LYS A 67 -26.78 -18.54 2.41
C LYS A 67 -26.68 -19.51 3.59
N GLY A 68 -25.69 -20.40 3.62
CA GLY A 68 -25.50 -21.37 4.71
C GLY A 68 -24.74 -20.83 5.92
N GLY A 69 -24.07 -19.67 5.81
CA GLY A 69 -23.26 -19.08 6.87
C GLY A 69 -23.86 -17.82 7.50
N GLY A 70 -23.06 -17.17 8.36
CA GLY A 70 -23.46 -15.97 9.13
C GLY A 70 -23.78 -14.73 8.28
N CYS A 71 -23.42 -14.71 7.00
CA CYS A 71 -23.64 -13.58 6.09
C CYS A 71 -24.90 -13.69 5.23
N LYS A 72 -25.78 -14.67 5.52
CA LYS A 72 -26.99 -14.95 4.73
C LYS A 72 -27.82 -13.70 4.44
N GLU A 73 -28.16 -12.92 5.48
CA GLU A 73 -29.07 -11.76 5.33
C GLU A 73 -28.45 -10.66 4.47
N ILE A 74 -27.16 -10.38 4.66
CA ILE A 74 -26.42 -9.38 3.89
C ILE A 74 -26.28 -9.83 2.42
N PHE A 75 -26.02 -11.12 2.19
CA PHE A 75 -25.95 -11.69 0.84
C PHE A 75 -27.30 -11.69 0.13
N THR A 76 -28.41 -12.05 0.81
CA THR A 76 -29.75 -11.96 0.22
C THR A 76 -30.12 -10.53 -0.12
N SER A 77 -29.76 -9.55 0.71
CA SER A 77 -29.93 -8.14 0.37
C SER A 77 -29.12 -7.69 -0.86
N LEU A 78 -27.99 -8.35 -1.15
CA LEU A 78 -27.24 -8.10 -2.38
C LEU A 78 -27.95 -8.74 -3.59
N GLU A 79 -28.45 -9.96 -3.46
CA GLU A 79 -29.23 -10.62 -4.52
C GLU A 79 -30.46 -9.78 -4.90
N ASP A 80 -31.23 -9.32 -3.91
CA ASP A 80 -32.40 -8.46 -4.13
C ASP A 80 -32.01 -7.18 -4.91
N CYS A 81 -30.86 -6.58 -4.56
CA CYS A 81 -30.34 -5.41 -5.25
C CYS A 81 -29.95 -5.72 -6.70
N VAL A 82 -29.30 -6.85 -6.95
CA VAL A 82 -28.88 -7.26 -8.30
C VAL A 82 -30.10 -7.58 -9.18
N GLU A 83 -31.13 -8.21 -8.62
CA GLU A 83 -32.40 -8.47 -9.32
C GLU A 83 -33.12 -7.17 -9.68
N GLU A 84 -33.13 -6.18 -8.78
CA GLU A 84 -33.77 -4.88 -9.00
C GLU A 84 -33.09 -4.07 -10.12
N PHE A 85 -31.76 -4.18 -10.26
CA PHE A 85 -30.97 -3.38 -11.20
C PHE A 85 -30.38 -4.17 -12.38
N ALA A 86 -30.98 -5.32 -12.74
CA ALA A 86 -30.48 -6.27 -13.74
C ALA A 86 -30.08 -5.68 -15.12
N SER A 87 -30.49 -4.44 -15.45
CA SER A 87 -30.13 -3.72 -16.68
C SER A 87 -29.21 -2.50 -16.49
N ASP A 88 -28.89 -2.11 -15.26
CA ASP A 88 -28.32 -0.81 -14.90
C ASP A 88 -27.12 -0.97 -13.95
N SER A 89 -25.93 -1.27 -14.52
CA SER A 89 -24.58 -1.20 -13.93
C SER A 89 -24.37 -1.71 -12.48
N PRO A 90 -23.48 -2.71 -12.24
CA PRO A 90 -23.15 -3.25 -10.91
C PRO A 90 -22.74 -2.23 -9.83
N LEU A 91 -22.40 -1.00 -10.24
CA LEU A 91 -22.06 0.12 -9.37
C LEU A 91 -23.18 0.54 -8.42
N LYS A 92 -24.46 0.29 -8.73
CA LYS A 92 -25.59 0.67 -7.86
C LYS A 92 -25.69 -0.18 -6.60
N CYS A 93 -25.16 -1.40 -6.61
CA CYS A 93 -25.13 -2.30 -5.45
C CYS A 93 -23.77 -2.30 -4.72
N LYS A 94 -22.89 -1.33 -5.02
CA LYS A 94 -21.51 -1.30 -4.50
C LYS A 94 -21.45 -1.37 -2.97
N ASP A 95 -22.34 -0.67 -2.27
CA ASP A 95 -22.36 -0.68 -0.81
C ASP A 95 -22.74 -2.06 -0.26
N LYS A 96 -23.68 -2.74 -0.90
CA LYS A 96 -24.09 -4.12 -0.55
C LYS A 96 -22.98 -5.13 -0.84
N ILE A 97 -22.25 -4.97 -1.95
CA ILE A 97 -21.07 -5.77 -2.27
C ILE A 97 -20.01 -5.62 -1.18
N ASN A 98 -19.71 -4.38 -0.77
CA ASN A 98 -18.74 -4.12 0.30
C ASN A 98 -19.18 -4.72 1.63
N MET A 99 -20.47 -4.62 1.99
CA MET A 99 -21.01 -5.21 3.20
C MET A 99 -20.88 -6.74 3.21
N VAL A 100 -21.12 -7.41 2.07
CA VAL A 100 -20.87 -8.86 1.96
C VAL A 100 -19.40 -9.16 2.21
N PHE A 101 -18.47 -8.46 1.55
CA PHE A 101 -17.04 -8.67 1.77
C PHE A 101 -16.63 -8.49 3.23
N HIS A 102 -17.08 -7.42 3.89
CA HIS A 102 -16.81 -7.22 5.32
C HIS A 102 -17.32 -8.38 6.16
N CYS A 103 -18.57 -8.80 5.94
CA CYS A 103 -19.15 -9.92 6.67
C CYS A 103 -18.36 -11.23 6.47
N LEU A 104 -17.86 -11.51 5.25
CA LEU A 104 -17.05 -12.71 5.02
C LEU A 104 -15.80 -12.75 5.91
N TYR A 105 -15.19 -11.59 6.15
CA TYR A 105 -14.03 -11.45 7.04
C TYR A 105 -14.39 -11.57 8.53
N ASP A 106 -15.64 -11.31 8.92
CA ASP A 106 -16.13 -11.49 10.29
C ASP A 106 -16.39 -12.97 10.64
N TYR A 107 -16.60 -13.82 9.62
CA TYR A 107 -16.82 -15.27 9.76
C TYR A 107 -15.80 -16.10 8.97
N PRO A 108 -14.49 -15.94 9.23
CA PRO A 108 -13.44 -16.44 8.35
C PRO A 108 -13.38 -17.97 8.32
N ASP A 109 -13.78 -18.66 9.39
CA ASP A 109 -13.72 -20.13 9.45
C ASP A 109 -14.69 -20.80 8.48
N TYR A 110 -15.93 -20.29 8.40
CA TYR A 110 -16.94 -20.83 7.48
C TYR A 110 -16.64 -20.39 6.04
N TYR A 111 -16.31 -19.11 5.83
CA TYR A 111 -16.11 -18.54 4.49
C TYR A 111 -14.68 -18.67 3.95
N LYS A 112 -13.79 -19.37 4.65
CA LYS A 112 -12.41 -19.61 4.23
C LYS A 112 -12.26 -19.99 2.75
N PRO A 113 -13.08 -20.90 2.18
CA PRO A 113 -12.94 -21.26 0.76
C PRO A 113 -13.16 -20.08 -0.19
N ILE A 114 -14.12 -19.20 0.10
CA ILE A 114 -14.36 -17.98 -0.69
C ILE A 114 -13.25 -16.96 -0.44
N LEU A 115 -12.81 -16.78 0.81
CA LEU A 115 -11.71 -15.88 1.16
C LEU A 115 -10.39 -16.28 0.48
N ASP A 116 -10.13 -17.57 0.33
CA ASP A 116 -8.96 -18.10 -0.39
C ASP A 116 -9.04 -17.77 -1.90
N ILE A 117 -10.23 -17.82 -2.51
CA ILE A 117 -10.44 -17.36 -3.90
C ILE A 117 -10.22 -15.85 -4.01
N VAL A 118 -10.80 -15.06 -3.10
CA VAL A 118 -10.63 -13.60 -3.07
C VAL A 118 -9.15 -13.25 -2.96
N LYS A 119 -8.42 -13.91 -2.06
CA LYS A 119 -6.97 -13.74 -1.94
C LYS A 119 -6.22 -14.13 -3.20
N THR A 120 -6.62 -15.23 -3.86
CA THR A 120 -6.03 -15.66 -5.13
C THR A 120 -6.25 -14.62 -6.24
N MET A 121 -7.43 -14.01 -6.27
CA MET A 121 -7.74 -12.92 -7.19
C MET A 121 -6.94 -11.65 -6.87
N GLU A 122 -6.85 -11.27 -5.59
CA GLU A 122 -6.01 -10.16 -5.14
C GLU A 122 -4.54 -10.39 -5.54
N ASP A 123 -4.01 -11.58 -5.30
CA ASP A 123 -2.67 -11.98 -5.73
C ASP A 123 -2.52 -11.95 -7.26
N HIS A 124 -3.58 -12.25 -8.04
CA HIS A 124 -3.56 -12.17 -9.50
C HIS A 124 -3.59 -10.74 -10.02
N ILE A 125 -4.37 -9.88 -9.38
CA ILE A 125 -4.40 -8.44 -9.64
C ILE A 125 -3.01 -7.83 -9.35
N ASP A 126 -2.37 -8.23 -8.25
CA ASP A 126 -1.03 -7.78 -7.89
C ASP A 126 0.08 -8.38 -8.78
N LYS A 127 -0.14 -9.54 -9.42
CA LYS A 127 0.81 -10.18 -10.35
C LYS A 127 1.00 -9.42 -11.66
N GLU A 128 0.04 -8.60 -12.09
CA GLU A 128 0.10 -7.97 -13.42
C GLU A 128 1.26 -7.00 -13.57
N GLY A 129 1.68 -6.29 -12.51
CA GLY A 129 2.81 -5.38 -12.58
C GLY A 129 4.11 -6.10 -12.95
N GLY A 130 4.41 -7.21 -12.27
CA GLY A 130 5.60 -8.03 -12.51
C GLY A 130 5.58 -8.73 -13.88
N GLU A 131 4.43 -9.29 -14.27
CA GLU A 131 4.26 -9.92 -15.58
C GLU A 131 4.31 -8.89 -16.73
N THR A 132 3.79 -7.67 -16.53
CA THR A 132 3.92 -6.57 -17.50
C THR A 132 5.37 -6.18 -17.71
N LEU A 133 6.14 -6.03 -16.63
CA LEU A 133 7.58 -5.74 -16.73
C LEU A 133 8.33 -6.85 -17.47
N LYS A 134 8.11 -8.12 -17.09
CA LYS A 134 8.70 -9.30 -17.73
C LYS A 134 8.45 -9.35 -19.24
N ASN A 135 7.23 -9.03 -19.67
CA ASN A 135 6.82 -9.12 -21.07
C ASN A 135 7.22 -7.89 -21.91
N CYS A 136 7.80 -6.85 -21.29
CA CYS A 136 8.23 -5.64 -21.99
C CYS A 136 9.56 -5.85 -22.73
N LYS A 137 9.49 -6.11 -24.04
CA LYS A 137 10.67 -6.37 -24.88
C LYS A 137 11.68 -5.23 -24.94
N SER A 138 11.20 -3.99 -24.93
CA SER A 138 12.07 -2.81 -24.90
C SER A 138 12.88 -2.76 -23.61
N LEU A 139 12.23 -3.03 -22.46
CA LEU A 139 12.90 -3.09 -21.17
C LEU A 139 13.89 -4.25 -21.10
N GLU A 140 13.47 -5.45 -21.53
CA GLU A 140 14.36 -6.63 -21.63
C GLU A 140 15.64 -6.29 -22.40
N SER A 141 15.49 -5.66 -23.56
CA SER A 141 16.62 -5.30 -24.43
C SER A 141 17.54 -4.26 -23.77
N MET A 142 16.97 -3.27 -23.09
CA MET A 142 17.74 -2.27 -22.35
C MET A 142 18.54 -2.88 -21.19
N VAL A 143 17.94 -3.79 -20.42
CA VAL A 143 18.58 -4.43 -19.27
C VAL A 143 19.67 -5.40 -19.71
N LYS A 144 19.42 -6.22 -20.73
CA LYS A 144 20.44 -7.12 -21.33
C LYS A 144 21.64 -6.33 -21.84
N LYS A 145 21.39 -5.23 -22.56
CA LYS A 145 22.47 -4.36 -23.01
C LYS A 145 23.28 -3.78 -21.85
N GLN A 146 22.63 -3.36 -20.76
CA GLN A 146 23.35 -2.91 -19.56
C GLN A 146 24.21 -4.02 -18.95
N ASP A 147 23.70 -5.25 -18.93
CA ASP A 147 24.44 -6.41 -18.43
C ASP A 147 25.68 -6.72 -19.28
N GLU A 148 25.52 -6.73 -20.61
CA GLU A 148 26.61 -6.92 -21.59
C GLU A 148 27.69 -5.83 -21.49
N GLU A 149 27.28 -4.58 -21.24
CA GLU A 149 28.20 -3.47 -20.95
C GLU A 149 28.83 -3.55 -19.56
N GLY A 150 28.42 -4.52 -18.74
CA GLY A 150 28.97 -4.72 -17.43
C GLY A 150 28.52 -3.66 -16.41
N ARG A 151 27.28 -3.20 -16.52
CA ARG A 151 26.69 -2.25 -15.56
C ARG A 151 25.89 -2.99 -14.49
N LEU A 152 25.49 -2.25 -13.46
CA LEU A 152 24.69 -2.77 -12.35
C LEU A 152 23.24 -3.01 -12.82
N ASN A 153 22.70 -4.19 -12.52
CA ASN A 153 21.29 -4.52 -12.70
C ASN A 153 20.69 -4.90 -11.34
N ALA A 154 19.50 -4.40 -11.05
CA ALA A 154 18.86 -4.63 -9.76
C ALA A 154 17.37 -4.95 -9.90
N ALA A 155 16.88 -5.90 -9.10
CA ALA A 155 15.48 -6.29 -9.07
C ALA A 155 15.02 -6.59 -7.64
N ILE A 156 13.76 -6.30 -7.32
CA ILE A 156 13.19 -6.45 -5.98
C ILE A 156 11.83 -7.16 -6.05
N CYS A 157 11.43 -7.78 -4.95
CA CYS A 157 10.14 -8.44 -4.79
C CYS A 157 9.99 -9.61 -5.77
N CYS A 158 8.97 -9.61 -6.63
CA CYS A 158 8.73 -10.66 -7.62
C CYS A 158 9.61 -10.52 -8.88
N ALA A 159 10.18 -9.32 -9.13
CA ALA A 159 10.91 -9.01 -10.36
C ALA A 159 12.16 -9.89 -10.60
N PRO A 160 12.95 -10.32 -9.59
CA PRO A 160 14.06 -11.24 -9.82
C PRO A 160 13.61 -12.55 -10.49
N ALA A 161 12.56 -13.19 -9.96
CA ALA A 161 12.06 -14.46 -10.49
C ALA A 161 11.26 -14.27 -11.80
N LEU A 162 10.47 -13.19 -11.90
CA LEU A 162 9.61 -12.96 -13.06
C LEU A 162 10.37 -12.38 -14.25
N ALA A 163 11.12 -11.30 -14.05
CA ALA A 163 11.80 -10.59 -15.13
C ALA A 163 13.22 -11.15 -15.35
N PHE A 164 14.12 -10.97 -14.37
CA PHE A 164 15.54 -11.31 -14.55
C PHE A 164 15.75 -12.80 -14.86
N GLY A 165 15.04 -13.68 -14.14
CA GLY A 165 15.02 -15.12 -14.39
C GLY A 165 14.59 -15.47 -15.81
N THR A 166 13.46 -14.95 -16.28
CA THR A 166 12.96 -15.19 -17.65
C THR A 166 13.90 -14.63 -18.71
N TRP A 167 14.60 -13.53 -18.43
CA TRP A 167 15.54 -12.91 -19.36
C TRP A 167 16.91 -13.60 -19.40
N GLY A 168 17.15 -14.59 -18.52
CA GLY A 168 18.42 -15.33 -18.45
C GLY A 168 19.53 -14.62 -17.69
N LEU A 169 19.23 -13.51 -17.00
CA LEU A 169 20.25 -12.70 -16.30
C LEU A 169 20.78 -13.36 -15.01
N LEU A 170 20.09 -14.40 -14.52
CA LEU A 170 20.42 -15.06 -13.26
C LEU A 170 21.12 -16.42 -13.44
N GLU A 171 21.45 -16.81 -14.68
CA GLU A 171 22.05 -18.10 -14.95
C GLU A 171 23.40 -18.25 -14.23
N GLY A 172 23.49 -19.24 -13.34
CA GLY A 172 24.67 -19.49 -12.51
C GLY A 172 24.89 -18.51 -11.35
N LYS A 173 23.98 -17.56 -11.13
CA LYS A 173 24.04 -16.53 -10.08
C LYS A 173 23.28 -16.91 -8.82
N ASN A 174 23.73 -16.38 -7.69
CA ASN A 174 22.95 -16.32 -6.46
C ASN A 174 21.91 -15.19 -6.56
N ALA A 175 20.69 -15.46 -6.13
CA ALA A 175 19.63 -14.45 -6.08
C ALA A 175 18.63 -14.73 -4.96
N THR A 176 17.92 -13.69 -4.53
CA THR A 176 16.80 -13.77 -3.60
C THR A 176 15.58 -13.05 -4.20
N CYS A 177 14.36 -13.38 -3.77
CA CYS A 177 13.15 -12.71 -4.21
C CYS A 177 12.04 -12.84 -3.16
N TYR A 178 10.88 -12.24 -3.43
CA TYR A 178 9.74 -12.35 -2.51
C TYR A 178 9.42 -13.83 -2.24
N PRO A 179 9.10 -14.24 -0.98
CA PRO A 179 8.99 -15.65 -0.60
C PRO A 179 8.09 -16.49 -1.50
N ALA A 180 6.95 -15.94 -1.94
CA ALA A 180 6.02 -16.65 -2.83
C ALA A 180 6.57 -16.98 -4.22
N PHE A 181 7.70 -16.38 -4.62
CA PHE A 181 8.35 -16.59 -5.92
C PHE A 181 9.67 -17.38 -5.82
N MET A 182 10.07 -17.83 -4.62
CA MET A 182 11.35 -18.52 -4.41
C MET A 182 11.45 -19.86 -5.17
N GLU A 183 10.34 -20.61 -5.24
CA GLU A 183 10.29 -21.85 -6.04
C GLU A 183 10.55 -21.54 -7.52
N LYS A 184 9.91 -20.51 -8.07
CA LYS A 184 10.15 -20.07 -9.45
C LYS A 184 11.58 -19.58 -9.65
N LEU A 185 12.13 -18.83 -8.70
CA LEU A 185 13.52 -18.37 -8.76
C LEU A 185 14.50 -19.54 -8.86
N SER A 186 14.27 -20.62 -8.11
CA SER A 186 15.15 -21.80 -8.10
C SER A 186 15.28 -22.50 -9.46
N THR A 187 14.35 -22.25 -10.39
CA THR A 187 14.41 -22.78 -11.77
C THR A 187 15.41 -22.05 -12.67
N CYS A 188 15.86 -20.86 -12.27
CA CYS A 188 16.67 -19.97 -13.12
C CYS A 188 17.88 -19.34 -12.39
N ALA A 189 18.02 -19.57 -11.09
CA ALA A 189 19.10 -19.05 -10.25
C ALA A 189 19.39 -20.00 -9.08
N LYS A 190 20.54 -19.83 -8.41
CA LYS A 190 20.76 -20.40 -7.08
C LYS A 190 20.03 -19.52 -6.06
N SER A 191 18.86 -19.98 -5.60
CA SER A 191 18.07 -19.23 -4.62
C SER A 191 18.77 -19.20 -3.26
N VAL A 192 18.89 -18.00 -2.69
CA VAL A 192 19.48 -17.75 -1.37
C VAL A 192 18.46 -17.05 -0.50
N GLU A 193 18.27 -17.51 0.73
CA GLU A 193 17.47 -16.81 1.72
C GLU A 193 18.29 -15.69 2.37
N SER A 194 18.30 -14.53 1.73
CA SER A 194 18.97 -13.33 2.22
C SER A 194 18.07 -12.10 2.11
N ARG A 195 18.30 -11.10 2.98
CA ARG A 195 17.59 -9.80 2.93
C ARG A 195 17.98 -8.99 1.69
N VAL A 196 19.20 -9.15 1.23
CA VAL A 196 19.71 -8.59 -0.01
C VAL A 196 20.82 -9.51 -0.49
N GLU A 197 20.79 -9.85 -1.77
CA GLU A 197 21.79 -10.67 -2.42
C GLU A 197 22.52 -9.83 -3.45
N VAL A 198 23.85 -9.84 -3.39
CA VAL A 198 24.73 -9.18 -4.36
C VAL A 198 25.65 -10.23 -4.95
N ASP A 199 25.38 -10.65 -6.20
CA ASP A 199 26.26 -11.55 -6.97
C ASP A 199 26.85 -10.80 -8.16
N GLY A 200 28.09 -10.33 -7.98
CA GLY A 200 28.78 -9.52 -8.96
C GLY A 200 28.06 -8.18 -9.18
N ARG A 201 27.31 -8.06 -10.28
CA ARG A 201 26.61 -6.83 -10.69
C ARG A 201 25.10 -6.96 -10.64
N ILE A 202 24.61 -8.09 -10.13
CA ILE A 202 23.19 -8.33 -9.90
C ILE A 202 22.88 -8.10 -8.43
N VAL A 203 21.94 -7.20 -8.14
CA VAL A 203 21.44 -6.95 -6.79
C VAL A 203 19.98 -7.38 -6.73
N THR A 204 19.67 -8.32 -5.84
CA THR A 204 18.29 -8.80 -5.65
C THR A 204 17.85 -8.73 -4.20
N ARG A 205 16.54 -8.57 -3.97
CA ARG A 205 15.99 -8.43 -2.62
C ARG A 205 14.53 -8.89 -2.54
N PRO A 206 14.10 -9.57 -1.46
CA PRO A 206 12.72 -10.03 -1.27
C PRO A 206 11.67 -8.93 -1.10
N GLY A 207 11.99 -7.79 -0.48
CA GLY A 207 11.02 -6.70 -0.25
C GLY A 207 11.66 -5.46 0.36
N THR A 208 10.94 -4.70 1.19
CA THR A 208 11.38 -3.45 1.85
C THR A 208 12.39 -2.59 1.06
N THR A 209 11.87 -1.57 0.37
CA THR A 209 12.60 -0.77 -0.61
C THR A 209 13.67 0.16 -0.03
N MET A 210 13.60 0.53 1.24
CA MET A 210 14.58 1.44 1.87
C MET A 210 15.99 0.83 1.90
N GLU A 211 16.14 -0.35 2.51
CA GLU A 211 17.44 -1.03 2.57
C GLU A 211 17.94 -1.45 1.17
N PHE A 212 17.02 -1.80 0.26
CA PHE A 212 17.36 -2.02 -1.14
C PHE A 212 18.02 -0.79 -1.76
N SER A 213 17.38 0.37 -1.60
CA SER A 213 17.85 1.64 -2.17
C SER A 213 19.19 2.05 -1.57
N VAL A 214 19.38 1.88 -0.25
CA VAL A 214 20.68 2.15 0.40
C VAL A 214 21.77 1.22 -0.14
N THR A 215 21.46 -0.06 -0.36
CA THR A 215 22.40 -0.99 -0.99
C THR A 215 22.78 -0.54 -2.40
N LEU A 216 21.82 -0.07 -3.21
CA LEU A 216 22.11 0.46 -4.53
C LEU A 216 22.98 1.73 -4.47
N VAL A 217 22.74 2.62 -3.50
CA VAL A 217 23.59 3.78 -3.27
C VAL A 217 25.02 3.34 -2.95
N GLU A 218 25.20 2.32 -2.11
CA GLU A 218 26.53 1.76 -1.82
C GLU A 218 27.20 1.21 -3.08
N GLN A 219 26.48 0.43 -3.89
CA GLN A 219 27.03 -0.14 -5.13
C GLN A 219 27.41 0.94 -6.16
N LEU A 220 26.67 2.05 -6.21
CA LEU A 220 26.88 3.12 -7.20
C LEU A 220 27.88 4.18 -6.73
N PHE A 221 27.88 4.52 -5.45
CA PHE A 221 28.58 5.69 -4.91
C PHE A 221 29.52 5.38 -3.74
N GLY A 222 29.54 4.12 -3.27
CA GLY A 222 30.35 3.68 -2.15
C GLY A 222 29.69 3.84 -0.77
N LYS A 223 30.34 3.25 0.23
CA LYS A 223 29.82 3.13 1.61
C LYS A 223 29.57 4.47 2.30
N ASP A 224 30.43 5.45 2.09
CA ASP A 224 30.32 6.76 2.75
C ASP A 224 29.04 7.47 2.31
N LYS A 225 28.69 7.40 1.02
CA LYS A 225 27.46 7.98 0.50
C LYS A 225 26.23 7.22 0.99
N ALA A 226 26.31 5.89 1.09
CA ALA A 226 25.24 5.09 1.67
C ALA A 226 25.00 5.44 3.15
N ALA A 227 26.05 5.65 3.94
CA ALA A 227 25.97 6.09 5.33
C ALA A 227 25.34 7.49 5.46
N GLU A 228 25.72 8.43 4.58
CA GLU A 228 25.14 9.77 4.52
C GLU A 228 23.64 9.74 4.21
N VAL A 229 23.21 8.94 3.23
CA VAL A 229 21.80 8.82 2.85
C VAL A 229 20.97 8.09 3.91
N SER A 230 21.54 7.06 4.54
CA SER A 230 20.82 6.23 5.51
C SER A 230 20.65 6.88 6.89
N GLY A 231 21.57 7.75 7.31
CA GLY A 231 21.53 8.39 8.63
C GLY A 231 20.20 9.08 8.96
N PRO A 232 19.68 9.97 8.08
CA PRO A 232 18.41 10.65 8.31
C PRO A 232 17.17 9.76 8.22
N LEU A 233 17.28 8.51 7.76
CA LEU A 233 16.11 7.66 7.54
C LEU A 233 15.56 7.06 8.84
N VAL A 234 16.28 7.08 9.96
CA VAL A 234 15.80 6.45 11.23
C VAL A 234 15.48 4.95 11.04
N MET A 235 16.27 4.28 10.19
CA MET A 235 16.13 2.84 9.94
C MET A 235 16.35 2.03 11.22
N ARG A 236 15.83 0.82 11.19
CA ARG A 236 15.89 -0.11 12.31
C ARG A 236 17.32 -0.59 12.55
N SER A 237 17.74 -0.66 13.81
CA SER A 237 19.07 -1.16 14.18
C SER A 237 19.19 -2.68 14.04
N ASN A 238 18.11 -3.40 14.36
CA ASN A 238 18.00 -4.85 14.25
C ASN A 238 16.85 -5.22 13.32
N PRO A 239 17.09 -5.33 11.99
CA PRO A 239 16.06 -5.78 11.08
C PRO A 239 15.77 -7.27 11.38
N GLY A 240 14.50 -7.65 11.55
CA GLY A 240 14.07 -9.00 11.91
C GLY A 240 13.39 -9.14 13.28
N ASP A 241 13.60 -8.16 14.18
CA ASP A 241 12.83 -8.11 15.43
C ASP A 241 11.36 -7.75 15.14
N GLU A 242 10.43 -8.18 15.97
CA GLU A 242 9.03 -7.74 15.86
C GLU A 242 8.93 -6.24 16.15
N TYR A 243 8.14 -5.49 15.38
CA TYR A 243 8.00 -4.05 15.62
C TYR A 243 7.26 -3.77 16.92
N THR A 244 7.70 -2.71 17.60
CA THR A 244 7.29 -2.38 18.96
C THR A 244 6.51 -1.08 18.97
N ILE A 245 5.40 -1.08 19.71
CA ILE A 245 4.60 0.10 19.99
C ILE A 245 4.73 0.41 21.47
N THR A 246 5.08 1.65 21.81
CA THR A 246 4.98 2.11 23.18
C THR A 246 3.61 2.74 23.36
N GLU A 247 2.79 2.19 24.25
CA GLU A 247 1.44 2.68 24.52
C GLU A 247 1.33 3.17 25.96
N LEU A 248 0.88 4.41 26.11
CA LEU A 248 0.61 5.11 27.35
C LEU A 248 -0.86 5.50 27.39
N ASN A 249 -1.43 5.59 28.60
CA ASN A 249 -2.82 6.00 28.81
C ASN A 249 -3.80 5.28 27.86
N GLN A 250 -3.71 3.95 27.81
CA GLN A 250 -4.41 3.12 26.84
C GLN A 250 -5.90 3.46 26.74
N THR A 251 -6.36 3.66 25.51
CA THR A 251 -7.78 3.88 25.18
C THR A 251 -8.16 3.08 23.94
N ASP A 252 -9.40 2.60 23.91
CA ASP A 252 -9.95 1.93 22.74
C ASP A 252 -10.29 2.95 21.64
N TRP A 253 -9.94 2.63 20.39
CA TRP A 253 -10.27 3.45 19.23
C TRP A 253 -11.50 2.84 18.56
N SER A 254 -12.66 3.46 18.76
CA SER A 254 -13.93 2.99 18.20
C SER A 254 -14.22 3.62 16.84
N PHE A 255 -14.92 2.87 15.99
CA PHE A 255 -15.47 3.28 14.70
C PHE A 255 -16.74 2.47 14.42
N ASP A 256 -17.65 3.01 13.62
CA ASP A 256 -18.96 2.38 13.42
C ASP A 256 -18.95 1.22 12.41
N ASN A 257 -18.24 1.39 11.29
CA ASN A 257 -18.19 0.41 10.20
C ASN A 257 -16.75 0.18 9.76
N THR A 258 -16.31 0.87 8.70
CA THR A 258 -14.94 0.84 8.20
C THR A 258 -14.27 2.16 8.58
N PRO A 259 -13.13 2.15 9.31
CA PRO A 259 -12.43 3.36 9.71
C PRO A 259 -12.19 4.28 8.51
N LYS A 260 -12.66 5.53 8.61
CA LYS A 260 -12.41 6.56 7.62
C LYS A 260 -11.24 7.43 8.06
N ILE A 261 -10.13 7.36 7.33
CA ILE A 261 -8.85 7.95 7.73
C ILE A 261 -8.46 9.04 6.73
N LEU A 262 -8.19 10.25 7.24
CA LEU A 262 -7.67 11.35 6.43
C LEU A 262 -6.14 11.35 6.48
N VAL A 263 -5.51 11.33 5.30
CA VAL A 263 -4.07 11.54 5.11
C VAL A 263 -3.89 12.79 4.23
N PRO A 264 -3.67 13.99 4.81
CA PRO A 264 -3.40 15.16 4.01
C PRO A 264 -1.99 15.09 3.41
N ILE A 265 -1.86 15.58 2.18
CA ILE A 265 -0.58 15.75 1.49
C ILE A 265 -0.46 17.18 0.98
N ALA A 266 0.76 17.69 0.95
CA ALA A 266 1.09 19.02 0.46
C ALA A 266 2.43 18.97 -0.30
N ASP A 267 2.72 20.02 -1.06
CA ASP A 267 4.07 20.21 -1.60
C ASP A 267 5.11 20.13 -0.48
N GLY A 268 6.17 19.35 -0.71
CA GLY A 268 7.22 19.12 0.28
C GLY A 268 6.88 18.11 1.39
N SER A 269 5.74 17.42 1.32
CA SER A 269 5.47 16.25 2.18
C SER A 269 6.50 15.15 1.95
N GLU A 270 6.82 14.36 2.97
CA GLU A 270 7.70 13.19 2.82
C GLU A 270 6.95 12.03 2.15
N GLU A 271 7.38 11.68 0.94
CA GLU A 271 6.68 10.71 0.08
C GLU A 271 6.69 9.27 0.62
N MET A 272 7.77 8.82 1.27
CA MET A 272 7.83 7.46 1.81
C MET A 272 6.89 7.33 3.00
N GLU A 273 6.86 8.34 3.89
CA GLU A 273 5.95 8.38 5.03
C GLU A 273 4.49 8.40 4.57
N ALA A 274 4.14 9.30 3.64
CA ALA A 274 2.78 9.39 3.12
C ALA A 274 2.34 8.08 2.45
N VAL A 275 3.15 7.53 1.54
CA VAL A 275 2.81 6.31 0.81
C VAL A 275 2.74 5.10 1.74
N ALA A 276 3.63 4.95 2.71
CA ALA A 276 3.59 3.84 3.66
C ALA A 276 2.32 3.86 4.51
N ILE A 277 1.91 5.04 5.01
CA ILE A 277 0.65 5.21 5.74
C ILE A 277 -0.53 4.81 4.85
N ILE A 278 -0.60 5.35 3.63
CA ILE A 278 -1.70 5.10 2.70
C ILE A 278 -1.78 3.62 2.32
N ASP A 279 -0.65 3.00 1.94
CA ASP A 279 -0.59 1.61 1.48
C ASP A 279 -1.02 0.65 2.59
N ILE A 280 -0.39 0.70 3.76
CA ILE A 280 -0.69 -0.24 4.85
C ILE A 280 -2.14 -0.12 5.32
N LEU A 281 -2.67 1.09 5.44
CA LEU A 281 -4.05 1.30 5.85
C LEU A 281 -5.05 0.81 4.79
N ARG A 282 -4.76 1.01 3.49
CA ARG A 282 -5.58 0.44 2.40
C ARG A 282 -5.49 -1.08 2.34
N ARG A 283 -4.32 -1.68 2.62
CA ARG A 283 -4.17 -3.15 2.77
C ARG A 283 -4.97 -3.70 3.95
N ALA A 284 -5.12 -2.92 5.02
CA ALA A 284 -6.02 -3.24 6.13
C ALA A 284 -7.51 -3.03 5.81
N LYS A 285 -7.83 -2.59 4.58
CA LYS A 285 -9.20 -2.29 4.11
C LYS A 285 -9.84 -1.08 4.80
N ALA A 286 -9.04 -0.16 5.35
CA ALA A 286 -9.53 1.13 5.83
C ALA A 286 -9.93 2.05 4.65
N ASN A 287 -10.89 2.93 4.89
CA ASN A 287 -11.29 3.95 3.92
C ASN A 287 -10.35 5.17 4.04
N VAL A 288 -9.22 5.09 3.33
CA VAL A 288 -8.20 6.14 3.32
C VAL A 288 -8.53 7.21 2.28
N VAL A 289 -8.78 8.43 2.76
CA VAL A 289 -8.95 9.63 1.94
C VAL A 289 -7.64 10.41 1.93
N VAL A 290 -7.01 10.48 0.75
CA VAL A 290 -5.82 11.31 0.53
C VAL A 290 -6.29 12.68 0.06
N ALA A 291 -5.97 13.73 0.82
CA ALA A 291 -6.42 15.10 0.52
C ALA A 291 -5.24 16.03 0.22
N ALA A 292 -5.22 16.65 -0.96
CA ALA A 292 -4.20 17.62 -1.30
C ALA A 292 -4.50 18.99 -0.68
N LEU A 293 -3.51 19.58 0.00
CA LEU A 293 -3.47 21.00 0.32
C LEU A 293 -3.08 21.80 -0.93
N GLY A 294 -3.94 22.73 -1.33
CA GLY A 294 -3.74 23.57 -2.50
C GLY A 294 -4.92 23.50 -3.46
N ASN A 295 -4.67 23.84 -4.72
CA ASN A 295 -5.71 23.95 -5.75
C ASN A 295 -5.68 22.82 -6.78
N THR A 296 -4.77 21.85 -6.63
CA THR A 296 -4.59 20.71 -7.55
C THR A 296 -4.45 19.42 -6.77
N LEU A 297 -4.88 18.31 -7.38
CA LEU A 297 -4.74 16.98 -6.78
C LEU A 297 -3.29 16.46 -6.82
N GLU A 298 -2.50 16.90 -7.80
CA GLU A 298 -1.07 16.56 -7.87
C GLU A 298 -0.28 17.50 -6.94
N VAL A 299 0.57 16.91 -6.10
CA VAL A 299 1.57 17.61 -5.26
C VAL A 299 2.97 17.08 -5.55
N VAL A 300 3.98 17.94 -5.40
CA VAL A 300 5.39 17.59 -5.53
C VAL A 300 5.99 17.39 -4.15
N ALA A 301 6.24 16.13 -3.78
CA ALA A 301 6.80 15.74 -2.51
C ALA A 301 8.26 16.22 -2.33
N SER A 302 8.79 16.00 -1.13
CA SER A 302 10.06 16.54 -0.68
C SER A 302 11.25 16.15 -1.57
N ARG A 303 11.29 14.92 -2.10
CA ARG A 303 12.34 14.41 -3.01
C ARG A 303 11.82 14.31 -4.44
N LYS A 304 10.82 15.14 -4.77
CA LYS A 304 10.25 15.36 -6.09
C LYS A 304 9.43 14.21 -6.66
N VAL A 305 9.07 13.22 -5.84
CA VAL A 305 8.01 12.27 -6.20
C VAL A 305 6.70 13.05 -6.35
N LYS A 306 5.97 12.76 -7.42
CA LYS A 306 4.63 13.32 -7.64
C LYS A 306 3.61 12.39 -7.02
N LEU A 307 2.80 12.93 -6.11
CA LEU A 307 1.68 12.22 -5.51
C LEU A 307 0.38 12.83 -6.03
N VAL A 308 -0.61 11.98 -6.31
CA VAL A 308 -1.94 12.43 -6.72
C VAL A 308 -2.92 12.06 -5.62
N ALA A 309 -3.55 13.07 -5.02
CA ALA A 309 -4.57 12.92 -4.00
C ALA A 309 -5.91 12.43 -4.59
N ASP A 310 -6.77 11.89 -3.74
CA ASP A 310 -8.13 11.50 -4.11
C ASP A 310 -9.04 12.73 -4.24
N VAL A 311 -8.85 13.71 -3.35
CA VAL A 311 -9.66 14.94 -3.25
C VAL A 311 -8.79 16.15 -2.86
N LEU A 312 -9.35 17.36 -2.99
CA LEU A 312 -8.79 18.57 -2.37
C LEU A 312 -9.19 18.65 -0.89
N LEU A 313 -8.40 19.36 -0.08
CA LEU A 313 -8.72 19.58 1.34
C LEU A 313 -10.09 20.27 1.52
N ASP A 314 -10.47 21.15 0.60
CA ASP A 314 -11.76 21.85 0.57
C ASP A 314 -12.97 20.92 0.46
N GLU A 315 -12.80 19.75 -0.16
CA GLU A 315 -13.85 18.74 -0.22
C GLU A 315 -13.81 17.86 1.04
N ALA A 316 -12.60 17.50 1.48
CA ALA A 316 -12.37 16.67 2.66
C ALA A 316 -12.92 17.29 3.95
N GLU A 317 -12.91 18.63 4.09
CA GLU A 317 -13.40 19.31 5.29
C GLU A 317 -14.89 19.08 5.60
N ASN A 318 -15.67 18.68 4.58
CA ASN A 318 -17.10 18.41 4.70
C ASN A 318 -17.41 17.01 5.25
N SER A 319 -16.39 16.22 5.58
CA SER A 319 -16.50 14.87 6.12
C SER A 319 -16.02 14.78 7.57
N SER A 320 -16.58 13.83 8.32
CA SER A 320 -15.98 13.34 9.57
C SER A 320 -14.99 12.20 9.29
N TYR A 321 -14.03 12.06 10.19
CA TYR A 321 -13.00 11.03 10.13
C TYR A 321 -12.84 10.36 11.49
N ASP A 322 -12.39 9.11 11.47
CA ASP A 322 -12.05 8.35 12.68
C ASP A 322 -10.58 8.56 13.06
N LEU A 323 -9.74 8.91 12.09
CA LEU A 323 -8.36 9.34 12.31
C LEU A 323 -7.98 10.42 11.30
N ILE A 324 -7.27 11.46 11.78
CA ILE A 324 -6.50 12.37 10.93
C ILE A 324 -5.02 12.14 11.25
N VAL A 325 -4.23 11.74 10.24
CA VAL A 325 -2.82 11.41 10.43
C VAL A 325 -1.93 12.18 9.45
N LEU A 326 -0.97 12.93 9.99
CA LEU A 326 -0.11 13.83 9.22
C LEU A 326 1.23 13.16 8.88
N PRO A 327 1.57 12.98 7.59
CA PRO A 327 2.95 12.73 7.17
C PRO A 327 3.87 13.88 7.58
N GLY A 328 5.18 13.68 7.52
CA GLY A 328 6.17 14.71 7.74
C GLY A 328 6.67 15.36 6.45
N GLY A 329 7.98 15.63 6.42
CA GLY A 329 8.64 16.49 5.44
C GLY A 329 8.55 17.94 5.89
N LEU A 330 9.67 18.68 5.90
CA LEU A 330 9.71 20.04 6.45
C LEU A 330 8.72 20.97 5.74
N GLY A 331 8.76 21.02 4.40
CA GLY A 331 7.85 21.85 3.61
C GLY A 331 6.38 21.44 3.75
N GLY A 332 6.11 20.13 3.78
CA GLY A 332 4.74 19.61 3.97
C GLY A 332 4.19 19.96 5.35
N ALA A 333 4.98 19.75 6.41
CA ALA A 333 4.61 20.08 7.78
C ALA A 333 4.43 21.60 8.00
N GLU A 334 5.24 22.45 7.36
CA GLU A 334 5.06 23.90 7.35
C GLU A 334 3.77 24.33 6.64
N ALA A 335 3.44 23.67 5.52
CA ALA A 335 2.19 23.90 4.81
C ALA A 335 0.98 23.45 5.64
N PHE A 336 1.07 22.30 6.32
CA PHE A 336 0.03 21.84 7.25
C PHE A 336 -0.17 22.82 8.41
N ALA A 337 0.91 23.29 9.03
CA ALA A 337 0.86 24.26 10.12
C ALA A 337 0.24 25.60 9.71
N SER A 338 0.45 25.99 8.45
CA SER A 338 -0.06 27.26 7.90
C SER A 338 -1.50 27.15 7.36
N SER A 339 -2.07 25.95 7.29
CA SER A 339 -3.45 25.74 6.85
C SER A 339 -4.40 25.84 8.04
N GLU A 340 -5.02 27.01 8.21
CA GLU A 340 -6.07 27.21 9.23
C GLU A 340 -7.18 26.17 9.13
N LYS A 341 -7.52 25.77 7.90
CA LYS A 341 -8.53 24.73 7.61
C LYS A 341 -8.14 23.39 8.24
N LEU A 342 -6.93 22.90 7.96
CA LEU A 342 -6.46 21.62 8.50
C LEU A 342 -6.31 21.68 10.03
N VAL A 343 -5.78 22.79 10.57
CA VAL A 343 -5.65 23.00 12.01
C VAL A 343 -7.02 22.98 12.70
N ASN A 344 -8.04 23.60 12.09
CA ASN A 344 -9.41 23.56 12.61
C ASN A 344 -10.03 22.16 12.55
N MET A 345 -9.73 21.36 11.52
CA MET A 345 -10.13 19.95 11.46
C MET A 345 -9.49 19.14 12.59
N LEU A 346 -8.19 19.30 12.83
CA LEU A 346 -7.47 18.64 13.93
C LEU A 346 -8.00 19.05 15.30
N LYS A 347 -8.32 20.34 15.47
CA LYS A 347 -8.94 20.85 16.70
C LYS A 347 -10.27 20.16 16.97
N LYS A 348 -11.17 20.08 15.98
CA LYS A 348 -12.45 19.36 16.10
C LYS A 348 -12.25 17.87 16.41
N GLN A 349 -11.25 17.25 15.78
CA GLN A 349 -10.88 15.84 16.02
C GLN A 349 -10.47 15.63 17.49
N ALA A 350 -9.56 16.47 18.00
CA ALA A 350 -9.06 16.39 19.36
C ALA A 350 -10.14 16.72 20.41
N GLU A 351 -10.97 17.75 20.18
CA GLU A 351 -12.10 18.12 21.06
C GLU A 351 -13.17 17.02 21.14
N SER A 352 -13.34 16.24 20.06
CA SER A 352 -14.23 15.08 20.02
C SER A 352 -13.60 13.81 20.61
N ASN A 353 -12.41 13.91 21.21
CA ASN A 353 -11.62 12.80 21.73
C ASN A 353 -11.37 11.69 20.69
N LYS A 354 -11.42 12.01 19.39
CA LYS A 354 -11.14 11.05 18.33
C LYS A 354 -9.63 10.91 18.11
N PRO A 355 -9.16 9.78 17.58
CA PRO A 355 -7.76 9.58 17.23
C PRO A 355 -7.22 10.64 16.26
N TYR A 356 -5.98 11.08 16.49
CA TYR A 356 -5.19 11.88 15.58
C TYR A 356 -3.70 11.56 15.74
N GLY A 357 -2.89 11.87 14.74
CA GLY A 357 -1.47 11.56 14.82
C GLY A 357 -0.61 12.27 13.80
N ALA A 358 0.70 12.17 13.99
CA ALA A 358 1.67 12.76 13.10
C ALA A 358 3.02 12.05 13.17
N ILE A 359 3.76 12.04 12.07
CA ILE A 359 5.11 11.48 11.99
C ILE A 359 6.15 12.56 11.65
N CYS A 360 7.39 12.35 12.07
CA CYS A 360 8.54 13.11 11.62
C CYS A 360 8.52 14.58 12.06
N ALA A 361 8.41 15.53 11.12
CA ALA A 361 8.42 16.96 11.42
C ALA A 361 7.07 17.45 11.96
N SER A 362 5.97 16.78 11.61
CA SER A 362 4.61 17.24 11.90
C SER A 362 4.23 17.27 13.38
N PRO A 363 4.70 16.36 14.27
CA PRO A 363 4.50 16.51 15.71
C PRO A 363 5.04 17.85 16.24
N ALA A 364 6.25 18.23 15.83
CA ALA A 364 6.93 19.43 16.32
C ALA A 364 6.48 20.74 15.65
N LEU A 365 6.03 20.68 14.39
CA LEU A 365 5.65 21.89 13.63
C LEU A 365 4.15 22.14 13.60
N VAL A 366 3.33 21.09 13.70
CA VAL A 366 1.88 21.19 13.64
C VAL A 366 1.28 20.95 15.02
N LEU A 367 1.62 19.83 15.67
CA LEU A 367 0.92 19.43 16.91
C LEU A 367 1.33 20.26 18.13
N GLU A 368 2.63 20.41 18.37
CA GLU A 368 3.16 21.17 19.51
C GLU A 368 2.68 22.63 19.51
N PRO A 369 2.85 23.44 18.42
CA PRO A 369 2.52 24.86 18.46
C PRO A 369 1.03 25.14 18.58
N ASN A 370 0.18 24.22 18.14
CA ASN A 370 -1.28 24.32 18.25
C ASN A 370 -1.83 23.73 19.56
N GLY A 371 -0.95 23.31 20.48
CA GLY A 371 -1.33 22.83 21.81
C GLY A 371 -1.93 21.43 21.85
N PHE A 372 -1.86 20.68 20.74
CA PHE A 372 -2.40 19.31 20.67
C PHE A 372 -1.60 18.32 21.54
N LEU A 373 -0.34 18.63 21.85
CA LEU A 373 0.51 17.78 22.71
C LEU A 373 0.41 18.12 24.21
N LYS A 374 -0.43 19.08 24.61
CA LYS A 374 -0.52 19.51 26.01
C LYS A 374 -0.97 18.36 26.92
N GLY A 375 -0.09 17.96 27.83
CA GLY A 375 -0.34 16.88 28.80
C GLY A 375 -0.23 15.47 28.20
N LYS A 376 0.28 15.34 26.97
CA LYS A 376 0.53 14.06 26.30
C LYS A 376 2.03 13.87 26.06
N LYS A 377 2.46 12.62 25.92
CA LYS A 377 3.79 12.24 25.49
C LYS A 377 3.81 12.06 23.98
N ALA A 378 4.88 12.52 23.35
CA ALA A 378 5.05 12.47 21.91
C ALA A 378 6.51 12.16 21.54
N THR A 379 6.68 11.64 20.33
CA THR A 379 7.98 11.54 19.66
C THR A 379 7.93 12.31 18.34
N ALA A 380 9.10 12.59 17.77
CA ALA A 380 9.23 13.34 16.52
C ALA A 380 10.52 12.95 15.78
N PHE A 381 10.76 13.59 14.64
CA PHE A 381 12.05 13.50 13.96
C PHE A 381 13.18 13.92 14.90
N PRO A 382 14.32 13.20 14.97
CA PRO A 382 15.37 13.46 15.95
C PRO A 382 15.82 14.93 16.01
N ALA A 383 15.99 15.58 14.86
CA ALA A 383 16.39 16.99 14.79
C ALA A 383 15.26 17.98 15.20
N MET A 384 14.04 17.50 15.35
CA MET A 384 12.85 18.27 15.73
C MET A 384 12.43 18.05 17.18
N CYS A 385 12.96 17.03 17.87
CA CYS A 385 12.61 16.72 19.25
C CYS A 385 12.87 17.88 20.23
N GLY A 386 13.90 18.70 19.97
CA GLY A 386 14.19 19.89 20.78
C GLY A 386 13.11 20.98 20.73
N LYS A 387 12.13 20.87 19.82
CA LYS A 387 10.96 21.78 19.74
C LYS A 387 9.78 21.28 20.57
N LEU A 388 9.79 20.02 21.05
CA LEU A 388 8.74 19.50 21.91
C LEU A 388 8.94 20.03 23.33
N ALA A 389 7.86 20.44 23.99
CA ALA A 389 7.93 20.90 25.38
C ALA A 389 8.25 19.75 26.34
N ASP A 390 7.75 18.55 26.04
CA ASP A 390 8.05 17.32 26.77
C ASP A 390 8.91 16.38 25.93
N GLN A 391 10.15 16.16 26.37
CA GLN A 391 11.14 15.34 25.66
C GLN A 391 11.31 13.95 26.30
N SER A 392 10.44 13.54 27.23
CA SER A 392 10.65 12.33 28.04
C SER A 392 10.50 11.00 27.30
N HIS A 393 9.99 11.00 26.07
CA HIS A 393 9.63 9.80 25.30
C HIS A 393 10.01 9.90 23.81
N ILE A 394 10.98 10.77 23.47
CA ILE A 394 11.36 11.11 22.08
C ILE A 394 12.18 10.04 21.36
N GLU A 395 12.61 9.01 22.08
CA GLU A 395 13.39 7.89 21.58
C GLU A 395 12.52 6.78 20.98
N HIS A 396 11.26 6.69 21.39
CA HIS A 396 10.34 5.64 20.93
C HIS A 396 10.06 5.76 19.43
N ARG A 397 10.14 4.63 18.72
CA ARG A 397 9.90 4.56 17.26
C ARG A 397 8.45 4.88 16.90
N VAL A 398 7.52 4.32 17.67
CA VAL A 398 6.09 4.61 17.63
C VAL A 398 5.59 4.75 19.05
N LEU A 399 4.88 5.84 19.31
CA LEU A 399 4.33 6.17 20.63
C LEU A 399 2.84 6.48 20.49
N VAL A 400 2.02 5.78 21.27
CA VAL A 400 0.59 6.03 21.44
C VAL A 400 0.38 6.59 22.85
N ASP A 401 -0.31 7.71 22.98
CA ASP A 401 -0.76 8.29 24.26
C ASP A 401 -2.27 8.60 24.19
N GLY A 402 -3.08 7.62 24.61
CA GLY A 402 -4.53 7.61 24.45
C GLY A 402 -4.96 7.70 22.98
N ASN A 403 -5.56 8.83 22.59
CA ASN A 403 -5.99 9.11 21.22
C ASN A 403 -4.92 9.78 20.34
N LEU A 404 -3.71 10.01 20.83
CA LEU A 404 -2.60 10.55 20.05
C LEU A 404 -1.66 9.42 19.62
N ILE A 405 -1.27 9.40 18.34
CA ILE A 405 -0.17 8.55 17.86
C ILE A 405 0.93 9.39 17.20
N THR A 406 2.20 9.15 17.55
CA THR A 406 3.34 9.84 16.94
C THR A 406 4.48 8.89 16.58
N SER A 407 5.31 9.31 15.61
CA SER A 407 6.47 8.53 15.16
C SER A 407 7.60 9.41 14.61
N ARG A 408 8.76 8.82 14.34
CA ARG A 408 10.02 9.55 14.19
C ARG A 408 10.41 9.94 12.76
N GLY A 409 10.23 9.09 11.76
CA GLY A 409 10.75 9.40 10.42
C GLY A 409 10.49 8.33 9.37
N PRO A 410 11.10 8.43 8.18
CA PRO A 410 10.80 7.52 7.07
C PRO A 410 10.95 6.04 7.43
N GLY A 411 12.01 5.70 8.16
CA GLY A 411 12.32 4.34 8.60
C GLY A 411 11.43 3.80 9.72
N THR A 412 10.54 4.61 10.30
CA THR A 412 9.50 4.17 11.23
C THR A 412 8.09 4.20 10.62
N SER A 413 7.95 4.61 9.36
CA SER A 413 6.65 4.82 8.71
C SER A 413 5.78 3.57 8.59
N LEU A 414 6.36 2.42 8.25
CA LEU A 414 5.63 1.14 8.20
C LEU A 414 5.18 0.71 9.60
N GLU A 415 6.05 0.81 10.61
CA GLU A 415 5.72 0.51 12.01
C GLU A 415 4.60 1.42 12.53
N PHE A 416 4.65 2.71 12.17
CA PHE A 416 3.63 3.69 12.51
C PHE A 416 2.28 3.34 11.89
N ALA A 417 2.26 2.98 10.61
CA ALA A 417 1.02 2.58 9.94
C ALA A 417 0.47 1.25 10.49
N LEU A 418 1.34 0.27 10.78
CA LEU A 418 0.96 -0.99 11.41
C LEU A 418 0.39 -0.77 12.82
N ALA A 419 0.94 0.17 13.59
CA ALA A 419 0.39 0.53 14.89
C ALA A 419 -1.02 1.10 14.80
N ILE A 420 -1.31 1.92 13.77
CA ILE A 420 -2.67 2.38 13.50
C ILE A 420 -3.59 1.20 13.15
N VAL A 421 -3.12 0.25 12.34
CA VAL A 421 -3.88 -0.97 12.04
C VAL A 421 -4.21 -1.72 13.32
N GLU A 422 -3.28 -1.84 14.27
CA GLU A 422 -3.56 -2.54 15.52
C GLU A 422 -4.57 -1.83 16.40
N LYS A 423 -4.54 -0.50 16.44
CA LYS A 423 -5.50 0.27 17.21
C LYS A 423 -6.93 0.09 16.68
N PHE A 424 -7.11 -0.12 15.38
CA PHE A 424 -8.44 -0.31 14.77
C PHE A 424 -8.84 -1.78 14.59
N TYR A 425 -7.89 -2.67 14.28
CA TYR A 425 -8.17 -4.05 13.85
C TYR A 425 -7.47 -5.12 14.70
N GLY A 426 -6.74 -4.73 15.74
CA GLY A 426 -6.06 -5.63 16.66
C GLY A 426 -4.66 -6.09 16.22
N ARG A 427 -3.88 -6.58 17.19
CA ARG A 427 -2.48 -7.01 17.02
C ARG A 427 -2.31 -8.04 15.91
N GLU A 428 -3.23 -9.00 15.82
CA GLU A 428 -3.17 -10.09 14.84
C GLU A 428 -3.17 -9.56 13.40
N LYS A 429 -4.05 -8.59 13.09
CA LYS A 429 -4.10 -7.98 11.76
C LYS A 429 -2.82 -7.21 11.44
N GLY A 430 -2.28 -6.49 12.43
CA GLY A 430 -0.97 -5.83 12.32
C GLY A 430 0.14 -6.81 11.97
N LEU A 431 0.28 -7.90 12.72
CA LEU A 431 1.30 -8.94 12.48
C LEU A 431 1.13 -9.64 11.12
N GLN A 432 -0.11 -9.90 10.71
CA GLN A 432 -0.40 -10.46 9.39
C GLN A 432 0.14 -9.55 8.27
N LEU A 433 -0.14 -8.24 8.34
CA LEU A 433 0.31 -7.28 7.35
C LEU A 433 1.82 -7.08 7.41
N ALA A 434 2.42 -7.01 8.61
CA ALA A 434 3.87 -6.89 8.78
C ALA A 434 4.62 -8.06 8.12
N LYS A 435 4.11 -9.29 8.30
CA LYS A 435 4.66 -10.47 7.62
C LYS A 435 4.53 -10.38 6.10
N ALA A 436 3.39 -9.91 5.60
CA ALA A 436 3.16 -9.77 4.16
C ALA A 436 4.04 -8.68 3.51
N THR A 437 4.39 -7.64 4.26
CA THR A 437 5.22 -6.53 3.78
C THR A 437 6.70 -6.63 4.17
N LEU A 438 7.08 -7.71 4.87
CA LEU A 438 8.44 -8.03 5.30
C LEU A 438 9.05 -6.94 6.22
N VAL A 439 8.26 -6.48 7.20
CA VAL A 439 8.59 -5.43 8.18
C VAL A 439 9.09 -5.99 9.50
#